data_AF-A0A1Y2DNA9-F1
#
_entry.id   AF-A0A1Y2DNA9-F1
#
_cell.length_a   1.000
_cell.length_b   1.000
_cell.length_c   1.000
_cell.angle_alpha   90.00
_cell.angle_beta   90.00
_cell.angle_gamma   90.00
#
_symmetry.space_group_name_H-M   'P 1'
#
loop_
_entity.id
_entity.type
_entity.pdbx_description
1 polymer ?
#
loop_
_entity_poly.entity_id
_entity_poly.type
_entity_poly.pdbx_seq_one_letter_code
_entity_poly.pdbx_strand_id
1 'polypeptide(L)'
;STITAWLPPYSARDWGNLYGSVISSDASETTYTLFCAPETATDFGCYIGDAAPLTFVEGPSTLRQDASVTSSFEFTNHCTLTGTTEATCSFSSSIAPNVTVGSFIGPQSTSAVRTFTGTELYWGKLTLAAPPSTTVLSGSETSTFFPNSTAAQTSSPTPAGISGTSSGS
;
A
#
# COMPACT_ATOMS: atom_id res chain seq x y z
N SER A 1 10.49 -12.90 -0.21
CA SER A 1 9.29 -13.76 0.00
C SER A 1 8.20 -13.31 -0.97
N THR A 2 7.09 -14.04 -1.11
CA THR A 2 6.00 -13.65 -2.04
C THR A 2 4.65 -13.85 -1.37
N ILE A 3 3.71 -12.96 -1.63
CA ILE A 3 2.31 -13.08 -1.21
C ILE A 3 1.38 -13.07 -2.43
N THR A 4 0.14 -13.50 -2.22
CA THR A 4 -0.93 -13.35 -3.20
C THR A 4 -1.82 -12.20 -2.75
N ALA A 5 -2.06 -11.22 -3.61
CA ALA A 5 -2.90 -10.07 -3.31
C ALA A 5 -3.78 -9.74 -4.52
N TRP A 6 -4.95 -9.16 -4.26
CA TRP A 6 -5.80 -8.60 -5.31
C TRP A 6 -5.89 -7.09 -5.12
N LEU A 7 -5.77 -6.36 -6.23
CA LEU A 7 -5.76 -4.91 -6.23
C LEU A 7 -6.33 -4.40 -7.55
N PRO A 8 -7.54 -3.83 -7.61
CA PRO A 8 -8.02 -3.22 -8.84
C PRO A 8 -7.33 -1.87 -9.08
N PRO A 9 -7.03 -1.47 -10.34
CA PRO A 9 -7.26 -2.20 -11.60
C PRO A 9 -6.05 -3.05 -12.06
N TYR A 10 -5.18 -3.51 -11.15
CA TYR A 10 -3.92 -4.18 -11.51
C TYR A 10 -4.15 -5.56 -12.16
N SER A 11 -3.58 -5.71 -13.35
CA SER A 11 -3.60 -6.92 -14.16
C SER A 11 -2.32 -7.73 -13.99
N ALA A 12 -2.28 -8.92 -14.60
CA ALA A 12 -1.09 -9.79 -14.64
C ALA A 12 0.19 -9.07 -15.08
N ARG A 13 0.06 -8.16 -16.05
CA ARG A 13 1.18 -7.38 -16.56
C ARG A 13 1.75 -6.45 -15.48
N ASP A 14 0.88 -5.84 -14.70
CA ASP A 14 1.27 -4.86 -13.69
C ASP A 14 1.96 -5.55 -12.52
N TRP A 15 1.41 -6.67 -12.03
CA TRP A 15 2.01 -7.45 -10.94
C TRP A 15 3.43 -7.94 -11.23
N GLY A 16 3.76 -8.24 -12.50
CA GLY A 16 5.11 -8.63 -12.89
C GLY A 16 6.17 -7.55 -12.64
N ASN A 17 5.75 -6.28 -12.53
CA ASN A 17 6.63 -5.13 -12.37
C ASN A 17 6.60 -4.52 -10.96
N LEU A 18 5.80 -5.09 -10.04
CA LEU A 18 5.56 -4.54 -8.71
C LEU A 18 6.20 -5.37 -7.61
N TYR A 19 6.85 -4.65 -6.71
CA TYR A 19 7.36 -5.16 -5.45
C TYR A 19 6.60 -4.47 -4.31
N GLY A 20 6.64 -5.07 -3.13
CA GLY A 20 6.02 -4.46 -1.96
C GLY A 20 6.80 -4.71 -0.67
N SER A 21 6.43 -3.96 0.36
CA SER A 21 6.92 -4.17 1.72
C SER A 21 5.76 -4.10 2.69
N VAL A 22 5.82 -4.91 3.74
CA VAL A 22 4.93 -4.78 4.90
C VAL A 22 5.32 -3.50 5.65
N ILE A 23 4.35 -2.62 5.89
CA ILE A 23 4.49 -1.45 6.76
C ILE A 23 4.11 -1.84 8.19
N SER A 24 2.96 -2.51 8.34
CA SER A 24 2.43 -2.97 9.62
C SER A 24 1.58 -4.23 9.39
N SER A 25 1.47 -5.08 10.40
CA SER A 25 0.66 -6.29 10.37
C SER A 25 0.20 -6.66 11.77
N ASP A 26 -1.08 -6.96 11.91
CA ASP A 26 -1.67 -7.54 13.10
C ASP A 26 -2.67 -8.65 12.76
N ALA A 27 -3.45 -9.11 13.74
CA ALA A 27 -4.40 -10.21 13.56
C ALA A 27 -5.60 -9.85 12.66
N SER A 28 -5.85 -8.56 12.43
CA SER A 28 -7.00 -8.04 11.71
C SER A 28 -6.66 -7.56 10.30
N GLU A 29 -5.48 -6.96 10.11
CA GLU A 29 -5.08 -6.42 8.83
C GLU A 29 -3.55 -6.37 8.64
N THR A 30 -3.14 -6.32 7.38
CA THR A 30 -1.76 -6.06 6.98
C THR A 30 -1.71 -4.90 5.99
N THR A 31 -0.89 -3.91 6.29
CA THR A 31 -0.65 -2.75 5.46
C THR A 31 0.62 -2.95 4.66
N TYR A 32 0.51 -2.76 3.34
CA TYR A 32 1.61 -2.87 2.40
C TYR A 32 1.86 -1.53 1.73
N THR A 33 3.10 -1.29 1.32
CA THR A 33 3.45 -0.28 0.31
C THR A 33 3.84 -0.99 -0.98
N LEU A 34 3.45 -0.42 -2.13
CA LEU A 34 3.84 -0.87 -3.45
C LEU A 34 4.87 0.08 -4.06
N PHE A 35 5.86 -0.51 -4.74
CA PHE A 35 6.89 0.20 -5.47
C PHE A 35 7.34 -0.60 -6.69
N CYS A 36 7.95 0.07 -7.65
CA CYS A 36 8.46 -0.58 -8.85
C CYS A 36 9.62 -1.51 -8.53
N ALA A 37 9.68 -2.65 -9.22
CA ALA A 37 10.84 -3.52 -9.15
C ALA A 37 12.10 -2.72 -9.57
N PRO A 38 13.26 -2.90 -8.92
CA PRO A 38 14.48 -2.16 -9.25
C PRO A 38 14.88 -2.28 -10.72
N GLU A 39 14.59 -3.43 -11.33
CA GLU A 39 14.87 -3.74 -12.73
C GLU A 39 13.98 -2.97 -13.72
N THR A 40 12.78 -2.56 -13.30
CA THR A 40 11.78 -1.87 -14.14
C THR A 40 11.57 -0.42 -13.74
N ALA A 41 12.21 0.04 -12.66
CA ALA A 41 12.10 1.41 -12.13
C ALA A 41 12.62 2.49 -13.10
N THR A 42 13.47 2.13 -14.06
CA THR A 42 13.99 3.03 -15.10
C THR A 42 13.28 2.89 -16.44
N ASP A 43 12.43 1.88 -16.59
CA ASP A 43 11.65 1.65 -17.80
C ASP A 43 10.24 2.21 -17.64
N PHE A 44 9.65 2.69 -18.72
CA PHE A 44 8.24 3.09 -18.81
C PHE A 44 7.22 1.96 -18.48
N GLY A 45 7.70 0.81 -17.98
CA GLY A 45 6.92 -0.40 -17.73
C GLY A 45 6.26 -0.47 -16.36
N CYS A 46 6.74 0.27 -15.36
CA CYS A 46 6.14 0.29 -14.03
C CYS A 46 5.46 1.64 -13.76
N TYR A 47 4.12 1.60 -13.68
CA TYR A 47 3.30 2.75 -13.37
C TYR A 47 2.40 2.42 -12.18
N ILE A 48 2.77 2.94 -11.01
CA ILE A 48 1.95 2.97 -9.81
C ILE A 48 1.37 4.38 -9.84
N GLY A 49 0.05 4.50 -9.95
CA GLY A 49 -0.66 5.72 -10.37
C GLY A 49 -0.08 7.06 -9.88
N ASP A 50 -0.30 8.12 -10.68
CA ASP A 50 0.25 9.49 -10.57
C ASP A 50 0.26 10.20 -9.20
N ALA A 51 -0.26 9.62 -8.11
CA ALA A 51 -0.37 10.27 -6.80
C ALA A 51 0.09 9.37 -5.64
N ALA A 52 1.30 9.65 -5.13
CA ALA A 52 1.88 9.18 -3.87
C ALA A 52 2.15 7.65 -3.79
N PRO A 53 3.02 7.14 -2.89
CA PRO A 53 3.26 5.70 -2.78
C PRO A 53 1.93 5.02 -2.44
N LEU A 54 1.53 4.12 -3.32
CA LEU A 54 0.30 3.38 -3.14
C LEU A 54 0.48 2.44 -1.95
N THR A 55 -0.25 2.71 -0.88
CA THR A 55 -0.44 1.75 0.21
C THR A 55 -1.77 1.04 0.02
N PHE A 56 -1.81 -0.22 0.43
CA PHE A 56 -3.06 -0.96 0.53
C PHE A 56 -3.08 -1.77 1.81
N VAL A 57 -4.29 -1.96 2.34
CA VAL A 57 -4.54 -2.67 3.59
C VAL A 57 -5.41 -3.87 3.27
N GLU A 58 -4.92 -5.06 3.61
CA GLU A 58 -5.61 -6.32 3.39
C GLU A 58 -6.02 -6.93 4.74
N GLY A 59 -7.32 -7.21 4.89
CA GLY A 59 -7.87 -7.99 5.99
C GLY A 59 -8.54 -9.27 5.47
N PRO A 60 -9.05 -10.15 6.36
CA PRO A 60 -9.58 -11.47 5.98
C PRO A 60 -10.66 -11.45 4.89
N SER A 61 -11.42 -10.35 4.80
CA SER A 61 -12.49 -10.16 3.83
C SER A 61 -12.59 -8.71 3.35
N THR A 62 -11.51 -7.93 3.45
CA THR A 62 -11.52 -6.50 3.11
C THR A 62 -10.24 -6.08 2.43
N LEU A 63 -10.36 -5.14 1.50
CA LEU A 63 -9.24 -4.45 0.88
C LEU A 63 -9.50 -2.95 0.95
N ARG A 64 -8.51 -2.17 1.38
CA ARG A 64 -8.53 -0.70 1.36
C ARG A 64 -7.34 -0.14 0.61
N GLN A 65 -7.57 0.91 -0.16
CA GLN A 65 -6.51 1.74 -0.73
C GLN A 65 -6.90 3.20 -0.56
N ASP A 66 -5.95 3.99 -0.12
CA ASP A 66 -6.10 5.42 0.02
C ASP A 66 -4.89 6.09 -0.61
N ALA A 67 -5.13 7.08 -1.44
CA ALA A 67 -4.08 7.90 -2.03
C ALA A 67 -4.48 9.36 -1.91
N SER A 68 -3.60 10.19 -1.37
CA SER A 68 -3.88 11.62 -1.26
C SER A 68 -2.63 12.46 -1.45
N VAL A 69 -2.82 13.60 -2.09
CA VAL A 69 -1.85 14.70 -2.15
C VAL A 69 -2.55 15.91 -1.55
N THR A 70 -1.99 16.43 -0.45
CA THR A 70 -2.61 17.51 0.33
C THR A 70 -3.04 18.67 -0.57
N SER A 71 -4.27 19.11 -0.39
CA SER A 71 -4.90 20.22 -1.14
C SER A 71 -4.99 20.01 -2.66
N SER A 72 -4.75 18.80 -3.17
CA SER A 72 -4.67 18.54 -4.61
C SER A 72 -5.57 17.40 -5.08
N PHE A 73 -5.46 16.23 -4.43
CA PHE A 73 -6.12 15.01 -4.88
C PHE A 73 -6.39 14.07 -3.69
N GLU A 74 -7.54 13.41 -3.72
CA GLU A 74 -7.85 12.29 -2.83
C GLU A 74 -8.49 11.17 -3.63
N PHE A 75 -8.12 9.93 -3.33
CA PHE A 75 -8.75 8.72 -3.83
C PHE A 75 -8.88 7.72 -2.69
N THR A 76 -10.05 7.11 -2.60
CA THR A 76 -10.34 6.06 -1.65
C THR A 76 -11.01 4.89 -2.37
N ASN A 77 -10.57 3.69 -2.04
CA ASN A 77 -11.15 2.45 -2.51
C ASN A 77 -11.32 1.54 -1.30
N HIS A 78 -12.56 1.12 -1.05
CA HIS A 78 -12.87 0.12 -0.03
C HIS A 78 -13.66 -1.02 -0.65
N CYS A 79 -13.11 -2.23 -0.55
CA CYS A 79 -13.73 -3.45 -1.03
C CYS A 79 -14.06 -4.42 0.10
N THR A 80 -15.21 -5.06 -0.01
CA THR A 80 -15.57 -6.27 0.74
C THR A 80 -15.37 -7.47 -0.18
N LEU A 81 -14.64 -8.47 0.30
CA LEU A 81 -14.28 -9.70 -0.41
C LEU A 81 -15.16 -10.85 0.06
N THR A 82 -15.72 -11.60 -0.89
CA THR A 82 -16.35 -12.90 -0.61
C THR A 82 -15.38 -13.98 -1.07
N GLY A 83 -14.42 -14.30 -0.20
CA GLY A 83 -13.30 -15.18 -0.53
C GLY A 83 -12.47 -14.62 -1.69
N THR A 84 -12.15 -15.47 -2.67
CA THR A 84 -11.37 -15.09 -3.86
C THR A 84 -12.20 -14.93 -5.13
N THR A 85 -13.53 -15.06 -5.04
CA THR A 85 -14.42 -15.22 -6.20
C THR A 85 -15.28 -14.00 -6.51
N GLU A 86 -15.47 -13.11 -5.52
CA GLU A 86 -16.24 -11.87 -5.67
C GLU A 86 -15.66 -10.76 -4.78
N ALA A 87 -15.70 -9.52 -5.28
CA ALA A 87 -15.41 -8.33 -4.50
C ALA A 87 -16.38 -7.20 -4.85
N THR A 88 -16.93 -6.52 -3.85
CA THR A 88 -17.70 -5.29 -4.06
C THR A 88 -16.93 -4.10 -3.51
N CYS A 89 -16.61 -3.14 -4.38
CA CYS A 89 -15.78 -1.99 -4.06
C CYS A 89 -16.55 -0.68 -4.20
N SER A 90 -16.29 0.23 -3.28
CA SER A 90 -16.71 1.63 -3.33
C SER A 90 -15.48 2.50 -3.60
N PHE A 91 -15.51 3.20 -4.73
CA PHE A 91 -14.48 4.12 -5.18
C PHE A 91 -14.95 5.56 -4.97
N SER A 92 -14.08 6.41 -4.46
CA SER A 92 -14.31 7.84 -4.37
C SER A 92 -13.03 8.57 -4.77
N SER A 93 -13.17 9.68 -5.48
CA SER A 93 -12.05 10.59 -5.73
C SER A 93 -12.48 12.05 -5.79
N SER A 94 -11.55 12.93 -5.45
CA SER A 94 -11.68 14.38 -5.59
C SER A 94 -10.40 14.97 -6.17
N ILE A 95 -10.54 15.94 -7.07
CA ILE A 95 -9.43 16.71 -7.65
C ILE A 95 -9.74 18.20 -7.42
N ALA A 96 -8.79 18.92 -6.83
CA ALA A 96 -8.92 20.34 -6.53
C ALA A 96 -8.88 21.21 -7.81
N PRO A 97 -9.39 22.45 -7.78
CA PRO A 97 -9.31 23.36 -8.92
C PRO A 97 -7.87 23.56 -9.40
N ASN A 98 -7.68 23.63 -10.73
CA ASN A 98 -6.38 23.82 -11.38
C ASN A 98 -5.35 22.69 -11.15
N VAL A 99 -5.77 21.55 -10.60
CA VAL A 99 -4.93 20.35 -10.49
C VAL A 99 -5.22 19.42 -11.67
N THR A 100 -4.17 18.84 -12.23
CA THR A 100 -4.25 17.83 -13.28
C THR A 100 -3.72 16.50 -12.74
N VAL A 101 -4.50 15.43 -12.85
CA VAL A 101 -4.12 14.05 -12.49
C VAL A 101 -4.38 13.17 -13.71
N GLY A 102 -3.33 12.66 -14.35
CA GLY A 102 -3.46 11.99 -15.65
C GLY A 102 -4.20 12.85 -16.68
N SER A 103 -5.32 12.35 -17.20
CA SER A 103 -6.18 13.07 -18.16
C SER A 103 -7.26 13.95 -17.53
N PHE A 104 -7.31 14.04 -16.21
CA PHE A 104 -8.38 14.69 -15.46
C PHE A 104 -7.95 16.07 -14.95
N ILE A 105 -8.75 17.10 -15.23
CA ILE A 105 -8.53 18.48 -14.76
C ILE A 105 -9.61 18.83 -13.73
N GLY A 106 -9.21 19.28 -12.54
CA GLY A 106 -10.15 19.69 -11.51
C GLY A 106 -10.79 21.06 -11.76
N PRO A 107 -11.90 21.37 -11.07
CA PRO A 107 -12.49 20.61 -9.98
C PRO A 107 -13.41 19.48 -10.45
N GLN A 108 -13.25 18.29 -9.86
CA GLN A 108 -14.17 17.18 -10.07
C GLN A 108 -14.21 16.25 -8.86
N SER A 109 -15.36 15.63 -8.63
CA SER A 109 -15.57 14.61 -7.62
C SER A 109 -16.40 13.48 -8.21
N THR A 110 -15.95 12.24 -8.00
CA THR A 110 -16.60 11.06 -8.56
C THR A 110 -16.69 9.99 -7.50
N SER A 111 -17.82 9.28 -7.47
CA SER A 111 -18.01 8.10 -6.65
C SER A 111 -18.66 6.99 -7.46
N ALA A 112 -18.21 5.75 -7.29
CA ALA A 112 -18.80 4.60 -7.96
C ALA A 112 -18.76 3.38 -7.05
N VAL A 113 -19.77 2.52 -7.18
CA VAL A 113 -19.76 1.18 -6.60
C VAL A 113 -19.67 0.18 -7.75
N ARG A 114 -18.79 -0.81 -7.64
CA ARG A 114 -18.67 -1.88 -8.62
C ARG A 114 -18.46 -3.22 -7.93
N THR A 115 -19.06 -4.25 -8.50
CA THR A 115 -18.84 -5.64 -8.11
C THR A 115 -18.02 -6.33 -9.19
N PHE A 116 -16.94 -6.98 -8.77
CA PHE A 116 -16.04 -7.78 -9.59
C PHE A 116 -16.30 -9.25 -9.31
N THR A 117 -16.37 -10.06 -10.36
CA THR A 117 -16.65 -11.50 -10.24
C THR A 117 -15.74 -12.33 -11.13
N GLY A 118 -15.49 -13.58 -10.73
CA GLY A 118 -14.83 -14.57 -11.57
C GLY A 118 -13.47 -14.08 -12.09
N THR A 119 -13.35 -13.94 -13.41
CA THR A 119 -12.08 -13.57 -14.08
C THR A 119 -11.69 -12.09 -13.91
N GLU A 120 -12.57 -11.24 -13.37
CA GLU A 120 -12.25 -9.85 -13.05
C GLU A 120 -11.37 -9.73 -11.79
N LEU A 121 -11.32 -10.78 -10.98
CA LEU A 121 -10.50 -10.87 -9.77
C LEU A 121 -9.14 -11.48 -10.11
N TYR A 122 -8.25 -10.67 -10.65
CA TYR A 122 -6.88 -11.10 -10.88
C TYR A 122 -6.04 -11.05 -9.60
N TRP A 123 -5.88 -12.21 -8.96
CA TRP A 123 -5.00 -12.37 -7.80
C TRP A 123 -3.55 -12.45 -8.26
N GLY A 124 -2.80 -11.38 -8.03
CA GLY A 124 -1.41 -11.26 -8.41
C GLY A 124 -0.45 -11.80 -7.37
N LYS A 125 0.76 -12.13 -7.83
CA LYS A 125 1.89 -12.54 -6.98
C LYS A 125 2.76 -11.31 -6.70
N LEU A 126 2.75 -10.82 -5.48
CA LEU A 126 3.57 -9.70 -5.05
C LEU A 126 4.89 -10.20 -4.44
N THR A 127 6.01 -9.76 -4.99
CA THR A 127 7.32 -10.03 -4.41
C THR A 127 7.61 -9.04 -3.29
N LEU A 128 7.89 -9.55 -2.09
CA LEU A 128 8.25 -8.72 -0.95
C LEU A 128 9.76 -8.43 -0.93
N ALA A 129 10.10 -7.16 -0.80
CA ALA A 129 11.46 -6.65 -0.73
C ALA A 129 11.55 -5.48 0.27
N ALA A 130 12.77 -5.08 0.61
CA ALA A 130 12.97 -3.84 1.36
C ALA A 130 12.47 -2.66 0.52
N PRO A 131 11.74 -1.70 1.12
CA PRO A 131 11.30 -0.52 0.40
C PRO A 131 12.53 0.28 -0.05
N PRO A 132 12.50 0.91 -1.24
CA PRO A 132 13.61 1.73 -1.69
C PRO A 132 13.79 2.92 -0.72
N SER A 133 15.04 3.35 -0.51
CA SER A 133 15.31 4.54 0.30
C SER A 133 14.75 5.83 -0.33
N THR A 134 14.40 5.79 -1.61
CA THR A 134 13.80 6.88 -2.40
C THR A 134 12.80 6.29 -3.39
N THR A 135 11.55 6.77 -3.38
CA THR A 135 10.56 6.41 -4.40
C THR A 135 10.48 7.54 -5.42
N VAL A 136 10.87 7.28 -6.67
CA VAL A 136 10.74 8.26 -7.75
C VAL A 136 9.32 8.14 -8.30
N LEU A 137 8.50 9.18 -8.18
CA LEU A 137 7.24 9.28 -8.88
C LEU A 137 7.54 9.66 -10.34
N SER A 138 6.84 9.05 -11.30
CA SER A 138 6.99 9.45 -12.71
C SER A 138 6.57 10.90 -12.88
N GLY A 139 7.47 11.75 -13.40
CA GLY A 139 7.23 13.18 -13.59
C GLY A 139 7.94 14.06 -12.55
N SER A 140 9.28 14.07 -12.57
CA SER A 140 10.16 15.06 -11.93
C SER A 140 10.12 15.25 -10.40
N GLU A 141 9.16 14.68 -9.67
CA GLU A 141 9.12 14.80 -8.20
C GLU A 141 9.66 13.53 -7.51
N THR A 142 10.81 13.69 -6.85
CA THR A 142 11.38 12.64 -5.99
C THR A 142 10.73 12.75 -4.62
N SER A 143 9.83 11.83 -4.28
CA SER A 143 9.25 11.76 -2.93
C SER A 143 9.97 10.69 -2.11
N THR A 144 10.72 11.14 -1.10
CA THR A 144 11.39 10.24 -0.15
C THR A 144 10.38 9.81 0.89
N PHE A 145 9.84 8.60 0.77
CA PHE A 145 9.04 8.00 1.84
C PHE A 145 9.95 7.18 2.75
N PHE A 146 10.19 7.71 3.94
CA PHE A 146 10.60 6.87 5.06
C PHE A 146 9.34 6.13 5.54
N PRO A 147 9.33 4.79 5.62
CA PRO A 147 8.30 4.13 6.42
C PRO A 147 8.45 4.74 7.81
N ASN A 148 7.41 5.42 8.29
CA ASN A 148 7.43 5.93 9.65
C ASN A 148 7.45 4.72 10.58
N SER A 149 8.66 4.27 10.96
CA SER A 149 8.85 3.37 12.09
C SER A 149 8.59 4.20 13.34
N THR A 150 7.31 4.49 13.58
CA THR A 150 6.84 4.82 14.93
C THR A 150 6.07 3.61 15.46
N ALA A 151 6.74 2.46 15.48
CA ALA A 151 6.57 1.61 16.66
C ALA A 151 7.38 2.30 17.75
N ALA A 152 6.71 3.14 18.54
CA ALA A 152 7.23 3.57 19.82
C ALA A 152 7.51 2.30 20.63
N GLN A 153 8.75 1.82 20.59
CA GLN A 153 9.25 0.88 21.58
C GLN A 153 9.38 1.65 22.88
N THR A 154 8.26 1.84 23.59
CA THR A 154 8.28 2.09 25.03
C THR A 154 8.57 0.75 25.70
N SER A 155 9.79 0.26 25.54
CA SER A 155 10.34 -0.74 26.45
C SER A 155 10.59 -0.01 27.77
N SER A 156 9.65 -0.10 28.69
CA SER A 156 9.86 0.26 30.09
C SER A 156 11.11 -0.47 30.60
N PRO A 157 12.08 0.19 31.26
CA PRO A 157 13.19 -0.51 31.87
C PRO A 157 12.65 -1.21 33.12
N THR A 158 12.39 -2.51 33.03
CA THR A 158 12.33 -3.38 34.21
C THR A 158 13.77 -3.52 34.74
N PRO A 159 14.09 -3.05 35.95
CA PRO A 159 15.39 -3.35 36.54
C PRO A 159 15.44 -4.85 36.84
N ALA A 160 16.44 -5.53 36.27
CA ALA A 160 16.71 -6.92 36.51
C ALA A 160 16.93 -7.18 38.01
N GLY A 161 16.20 -8.17 38.53
CA GLY A 161 16.43 -8.71 39.86
C GLY A 161 17.83 -9.29 39.96
N ILE A 162 18.53 -8.92 41.03
CA ILE A 162 19.78 -9.54 41.44
C ILE A 162 19.40 -10.74 42.30
N SER A 163 19.46 -11.96 41.74
CA SER A 163 19.40 -13.18 42.54
C SER A 163 20.75 -13.39 43.24
N GLY A 164 20.68 -13.61 44.55
CA GLY A 164 21.84 -13.73 45.42
C GLY A 164 22.69 -14.98 45.21
N THR A 165 23.88 -14.95 45.79
CA THR A 165 24.70 -16.13 46.04
C THR A 165 25.13 -16.07 47.51
N SER A 166 24.71 -17.09 48.28
CA SER A 166 25.18 -17.38 49.64
C SER A 166 26.23 -18.49 49.58
N SER A 167 27.30 -18.34 50.37
CA SER A 167 28.25 -19.33 50.95
C SER A 167 29.52 -18.53 51.31
N GLY A 168 30.04 -18.44 52.53
CA GLY A 168 30.14 -19.42 53.61
C GLY A 168 31.60 -19.86 53.75
N SER A 169 32.39 -19.19 54.60
CA SER A 169 33.55 -19.68 55.39
C SER A 169 34.11 -18.54 56.23
#